data_AF-W1Y331-F1
#
_entry.id   AF-W1Y331-F1
#
_cell.length_a   1.000
_cell.length_b   1.000
_cell.length_c   1.000
_cell.angle_alpha   90.00
_cell.angle_beta   90.00
_cell.angle_gamma   90.00
#
_symmetry.space_group_name_H-M   'P 1'
#
loop_
_entity.id
_entity.type
_entity.pdbx_description
1 polymer ?
#
loop_
_entity_poly.entity_id
_entity_poly.type
_entity_poly.pdbx_seq_one_letter_code
_entity_poly.pdbx_strand_id
1 'polypeptide(L)'
;RDHDDVQQHVDVLLADGKTRLKVAITAQSGARLGLDEGKEVLILLKAPWVGITQDEAVAQNADNQLPGIISHIERGAEQCEVLMALPDGQTLCATVPVNEATSLQQGQNVTAYFNA
;
A
#
# COMPACT_ATOMS: atom_id res chain seq x y z
N ARG A 1 -26.24 -10.44 22.95
CA ARG A 1 -26.12 -9.26 22.06
C ARG A 1 -24.65 -8.90 22.14
N ASP A 2 -23.82 -9.67 21.44
CA ASP A 2 -22.38 -9.64 21.61
C ASP A 2 -21.77 -8.73 20.54
N HIS A 3 -21.03 -7.73 21.02
CA HIS A 3 -20.01 -6.93 20.36
C HIS A 3 -20.12 -6.84 18.84
N ASP A 4 -20.86 -5.83 18.35
CA ASP A 4 -20.71 -5.36 16.98
C ASP A 4 -19.23 -5.06 16.74
N ASP A 5 -18.60 -5.84 15.89
CA ASP A 5 -17.20 -5.67 15.53
C ASP A 5 -17.07 -4.26 14.92
N VAL A 6 -16.36 -3.36 15.61
CA VAL A 6 -16.29 -1.95 15.20
C VAL A 6 -15.63 -1.85 13.82
N GLN A 7 -14.75 -2.80 13.51
CA GLN A 7 -13.94 -2.87 12.31
C GLN A 7 -14.19 -4.19 11.59
N GLN A 8 -14.21 -4.13 10.26
CA GLN A 8 -14.28 -5.27 9.37
C GLN A 8 -13.19 -5.14 8.31
N HIS A 9 -12.88 -6.25 7.64
CA HIS A 9 -11.94 -6.26 6.54
C HIS A 9 -12.65 -6.57 5.23
N VAL A 10 -12.21 -5.92 4.17
CA VAL A 10 -12.65 -6.18 2.79
C VAL A 10 -11.43 -6.49 1.93
N ASP A 11 -11.57 -7.48 1.06
CA ASP A 11 -10.59 -7.80 0.03
C ASP A 11 -10.94 -7.06 -1.26
N VAL A 12 -9.97 -6.38 -1.85
CA VAL A 12 -10.14 -5.62 -3.10
C VAL A 12 -9.20 -6.18 -4.16
N LEU A 13 -9.77 -6.60 -5.29
CA LEU A 13 -9.01 -6.90 -6.49
C LEU A 13 -8.86 -5.61 -7.30
N LEU A 14 -7.62 -5.19 -7.56
CA LEU A 14 -7.37 -4.01 -8.39
C LEU A 14 -7.72 -4.28 -9.85
N ALA A 15 -7.84 -3.20 -10.63
CA ALA A 15 -8.24 -3.25 -12.04
C ALA A 15 -7.26 -4.02 -12.95
N ASP A 16 -6.05 -4.32 -12.47
CA ASP A 16 -5.09 -5.19 -13.14
C ASP A 16 -5.51 -6.68 -13.14
N GLY A 17 -6.56 -7.03 -12.38
CA GLY A 17 -7.10 -8.37 -12.25
C GLY A 17 -6.22 -9.34 -11.47
N LYS A 18 -5.16 -8.85 -10.79
CA LYS A 18 -4.16 -9.69 -10.12
C LYS A 18 -3.86 -9.22 -8.71
N THR A 19 -3.67 -7.93 -8.52
CA THR A 19 -3.25 -7.36 -7.23
C THR A 19 -4.42 -7.37 -6.27
N ARG A 20 -4.21 -7.98 -5.10
CA ARG A 20 -5.20 -8.05 -4.02
C ARG A 20 -4.74 -7.21 -2.85
N LEU A 21 -5.64 -6.37 -2.34
CA LEU A 21 -5.42 -5.57 -1.15
C LEU A 21 -6.41 -5.98 -0.06
N LYS A 22 -5.94 -6.02 1.18
CA LYS A 22 -6.75 -6.11 2.38
C LYS A 22 -6.93 -4.70 2.94
N VAL A 23 -8.17 -4.31 3.21
CA VAL A 23 -8.52 -2.98 3.70
C VAL A 23 -9.40 -3.11 4.95
N ALA A 24 -9.07 -2.35 5.98
CA ALA A 24 -9.86 -2.22 7.19
C ALA A 24 -10.82 -1.04 7.08
N ILE A 25 -12.07 -1.26 7.48
CA ILE A 25 -13.10 -0.23 7.50
C ILE A 25 -14.07 -0.48 8.65
N THR A 26 -14.75 0.54 9.14
CA THR A 26 -15.78 0.31 10.16
C THR A 26 -16.98 -0.47 9.60
N ALA A 27 -17.60 -1.32 10.42
CA ALA A 27 -18.80 -2.07 10.04
C ALA A 27 -19.90 -1.14 9.48
N GLN A 28 -20.13 -0.01 10.17
CA GLN A 28 -21.08 1.01 9.76
C GLN A 28 -20.74 1.62 8.39
N SER A 29 -19.46 1.86 8.08
CA SER A 29 -19.07 2.44 6.81
C SER A 29 -19.18 1.44 5.67
N GLY A 30 -18.80 0.17 5.86
CA GLY A 30 -18.97 -0.83 4.80
C GLY A 30 -20.44 -1.09 4.48
N ALA A 31 -21.31 -1.16 5.49
CA ALA A 31 -22.76 -1.25 5.27
C ALA A 31 -23.31 -0.01 4.53
N ARG A 32 -22.89 1.20 4.94
CA ARG A 32 -23.31 2.46 4.31
C ARG A 32 -22.84 2.61 2.86
N LEU A 33 -21.66 2.08 2.54
CA LEU A 33 -21.08 2.13 1.19
C LEU A 33 -21.54 0.95 0.31
N GLY A 34 -22.17 -0.08 0.89
CA GLY A 34 -22.57 -1.30 0.20
C GLY A 34 -21.34 -2.04 -0.35
N LEU A 35 -20.34 -2.26 0.52
CA LEU A 35 -19.12 -2.98 0.16
C LEU A 35 -19.36 -4.49 0.14
N ASP A 36 -20.20 -4.92 -0.80
CA ASP A 36 -20.48 -6.32 -1.09
C ASP A 36 -19.63 -6.82 -2.28
N GLU A 37 -19.59 -8.13 -2.51
CA GLU A 37 -18.87 -8.72 -3.64
C GLU A 37 -19.31 -8.10 -4.98
N GLY A 38 -18.33 -7.76 -5.82
CA GLY A 38 -18.55 -7.11 -7.11
C GLY A 38 -18.75 -5.60 -7.05
N LYS A 39 -18.73 -4.97 -5.86
CA LYS A 39 -18.77 -3.52 -5.73
C LYS A 39 -17.49 -2.87 -6.28
N GLU A 40 -17.64 -1.99 -7.26
CA GLU A 40 -16.54 -1.15 -7.73
C GLU A 40 -16.19 -0.07 -6.70
N VAL A 41 -14.89 0.08 -6.44
CA VAL A 41 -14.35 1.02 -5.45
C VAL A 41 -13.12 1.74 -6.00
N LEU A 42 -12.79 2.88 -5.39
CA LEU A 42 -11.52 3.58 -5.61
C LEU A 42 -10.68 3.49 -4.34
N ILE A 43 -9.48 2.92 -4.43
CA ILE A 43 -8.51 2.90 -3.34
C ILE A 43 -7.81 4.25 -3.26
N LEU A 44 -7.85 4.87 -2.08
CA LEU A 44 -7.12 6.09 -1.77
C LEU A 44 -6.02 5.77 -0.76
N LEU A 45 -4.78 5.68 -1.23
CA LEU A 45 -3.61 5.38 -0.41
C LEU A 45 -2.66 6.59 -0.42
N LYS A 46 -2.39 7.15 0.76
CA LYS A 46 -1.55 8.34 0.89
C LYS A 46 -0.07 7.93 0.95
N ALA A 47 0.80 8.64 0.22
CA ALA A 47 2.23 8.32 0.10
C ALA A 47 2.98 8.09 1.43
N PRO A 48 2.76 8.85 2.53
CA PRO A 48 3.44 8.60 3.80
C PRO A 48 2.96 7.35 4.56
N TRP A 49 1.93 6.66 4.08
CA TRP A 49 1.48 5.38 4.66
C TRP A 49 2.15 4.18 4.00
N VAL A 50 2.96 4.42 2.96
CA VAL A 50 3.64 3.37 2.20
C VAL A 50 5.10 3.34 2.61
N GLY A 51 5.52 2.21 3.20
CA GLY A 51 6.93 1.91 3.41
C GLY A 51 7.53 1.28 2.15
N ILE A 52 8.85 1.40 1.99
CA ILE A 52 9.63 0.76 0.92
C ILE A 52 10.75 -0.05 1.57
N THR A 53 10.86 -1.33 1.24
CA THR A 53 11.88 -2.21 1.83
C THR A 53 12.49 -3.18 0.81
N GLN A 54 13.73 -3.58 1.06
CA GLN A 54 14.37 -4.74 0.42
C GLN A 54 14.35 -5.99 1.31
N ASP A 55 13.94 -5.84 2.58
CA ASP A 55 13.81 -6.92 3.53
C ASP A 55 12.44 -7.59 3.38
N GLU A 56 12.43 -8.82 2.88
CA GLU A 56 11.23 -9.63 2.70
C GLU A 56 10.50 -9.87 4.03
N ALA A 57 11.21 -10.01 5.15
CA ALA A 57 10.57 -10.24 6.44
C ALA A 57 9.81 -8.99 6.90
N VAL A 58 10.33 -7.79 6.64
CA VAL A 58 9.61 -6.53 6.91
C VAL A 58 8.33 -6.47 6.08
N ALA A 59 8.42 -6.74 4.77
CA ALA A 59 7.25 -6.72 3.90
C ALA A 59 6.19 -7.76 4.29
N GLN A 60 6.60 -9.00 4.61
CA GLN A 60 5.70 -10.10 4.98
C GLN A 60 4.94 -9.85 6.29
N ASN A 61 5.39 -8.92 7.13
CA ASN A 61 4.68 -8.54 8.36
C ASN A 61 3.57 -7.51 8.15
N ALA A 62 3.48 -6.87 6.97
CA ALA A 62 2.41 -5.94 6.63
C ALA A 62 1.18 -6.67 6.06
N ASP A 63 0.00 -6.05 6.07
CA ASP A 63 -1.19 -6.64 5.43
C ASP A 63 -1.08 -6.66 3.90
N ASN A 64 -0.47 -5.62 3.31
CA ASN A 64 -0.36 -5.44 1.87
C ASN A 64 1.10 -5.34 1.43
N GLN A 65 1.46 -6.07 0.38
CA GLN A 65 2.80 -6.05 -0.21
C GLN A 65 2.71 -5.93 -1.73
N LEU A 66 3.37 -4.92 -2.29
CA LEU A 66 3.41 -4.66 -3.73
C LEU A 66 4.87 -4.68 -4.21
N PRO A 67 5.34 -5.76 -4.84
CA PRO A 67 6.69 -5.80 -5.41
C PRO A 67 6.79 -4.85 -6.60
N GLY A 68 7.95 -4.20 -6.75
CA GLY A 68 8.20 -3.26 -7.82
C GLY A 68 9.66 -2.85 -7.95
N ILE A 69 9.93 -1.90 -8.84
CA ILE A 69 11.26 -1.38 -9.09
C ILE A 69 11.26 0.12 -8.86
N ILE A 70 12.23 0.63 -8.10
CA ILE A 70 12.37 2.07 -7.90
C ILE A 70 12.68 2.75 -9.24
N SER A 71 11.79 3.61 -9.69
CA SER A 71 11.91 4.38 -10.93
C SER A 71 12.54 5.76 -10.73
N HIS A 72 12.34 6.38 -9.56
CA HIS A 72 12.91 7.68 -9.21
C HIS A 72 12.97 7.85 -7.68
N ILE A 73 13.92 8.66 -7.20
CA ILE A 73 14.02 9.09 -5.80
C ILE A 73 14.35 10.58 -5.77
N GLU A 74 13.49 11.37 -5.12
CA GLU A 74 13.77 12.77 -4.76
C GLU A 74 14.07 12.85 -3.26
N ARG A 75 15.27 13.29 -2.91
CA ARG A 75 15.70 13.38 -1.50
C ARG A 75 15.62 14.82 -1.01
N GLY A 76 14.70 15.08 -0.09
CA GLY A 76 14.59 16.34 0.64
C GLY A 76 15.43 16.35 1.93
N ALA A 77 15.20 17.35 2.79
CA ALA A 77 15.91 17.49 4.05
C ALA A 77 15.49 16.44 5.10
N GLU A 78 14.20 16.14 5.20
CA GLU A 78 13.64 15.21 6.20
C GLU A 78 12.93 14.01 5.56
N GLN A 79 12.39 14.20 4.35
CA GLN A 79 11.60 13.21 3.62
C GLN A 79 12.21 12.93 2.25
N CYS A 80 12.01 11.71 1.76
CA CYS A 80 12.30 11.28 0.40
C CYS A 80 11.00 10.91 -0.29
N GLU A 81 10.78 11.43 -1.50
CA GLU A 81 9.77 10.89 -2.41
C GLU A 81 10.39 9.74 -3.19
N VAL A 82 9.75 8.57 -3.14
CA VAL A 82 10.17 7.37 -3.86
C VAL A 82 9.06 7.01 -4.84
N LEU A 83 9.37 7.04 -6.14
CA LEU A 83 8.48 6.58 -7.19
C LEU A 83 8.87 5.17 -7.59
N MET A 84 7.94 4.24 -7.48
CA MET A 84 8.14 2.82 -7.78
C MET A 84 7.26 2.40 -8.96
N ALA A 85 7.86 1.82 -9.99
CA ALA A 85 7.14 1.19 -11.09
C ALA A 85 6.58 -0.16 -10.64
N LEU A 86 5.27 -0.34 -10.83
CA LEU A 86 4.57 -1.60 -10.60
C LEU A 86 4.60 -2.48 -11.86
N PRO A 87 4.38 -3.81 -11.74
CA PRO A 87 4.42 -4.74 -12.88
C PRO A 87 3.43 -4.44 -14.01
N ASP A 88 2.35 -3.71 -13.71
CA ASP A 88 1.33 -3.30 -14.67
C ASP A 88 1.65 -1.96 -15.37
N GLY A 89 2.80 -1.36 -15.07
CA GLY A 89 3.26 -0.10 -15.64
C GLY A 89 2.77 1.16 -14.89
N GLN A 90 1.96 1.01 -13.84
CA GLN A 90 1.59 2.14 -12.98
C GLN A 90 2.76 2.57 -12.09
N THR A 91 2.70 3.82 -11.61
CA THR A 91 3.67 4.37 -10.65
C THR A 91 3.03 4.51 -9.28
N LEU A 92 3.60 3.84 -8.28
CA LEU A 92 3.31 4.04 -6.87
C LEU A 92 4.22 5.15 -6.32
N CYS A 93 3.67 6.03 -5.49
CA CYS A 93 4.43 7.06 -4.78
C CYS A 93 4.43 6.76 -3.27
N ALA A 94 5.61 6.83 -2.66
CA ALA A 94 5.82 6.73 -1.22
C ALA A 94 6.60 7.95 -0.71
N THR A 95 6.27 8.40 0.50
CA THR A 95 7.03 9.43 1.22
C THR A 95 7.68 8.78 2.42
N VAL A 96 9.01 8.66 2.40
CA VAL A 96 9.79 7.89 3.37
C VAL A 96 10.76 8.83 4.11
N PRO A 97 10.92 8.72 5.44
CA PRO A 97 11.95 9.47 6.15
C PRO A 97 13.35 9.26 5.56
N VAL A 98 14.15 10.33 5.47
CA VAL A 98 15.47 10.29 4.81
C VAL A 98 16.40 9.25 5.44
N ASN A 99 16.35 9.07 6.76
CA ASN A 99 17.15 8.08 7.50
C ASN A 99 16.81 6.63 7.11
N GLU A 100 15.55 6.34 6.77
CA GLU A 100 15.08 5.03 6.31
C GLU A 100 15.37 4.79 4.84
N ALA A 101 15.48 5.85 4.03
CA ALA A 101 15.72 5.77 2.59
C ALA A 101 17.21 5.74 2.22
N THR A 102 18.15 5.68 3.16
CA THR A 102 19.60 5.87 2.89
C THR A 102 20.20 4.83 1.93
N SER A 103 19.75 3.58 1.99
CA SER A 103 20.20 2.49 1.12
C SER A 103 19.45 2.38 -0.21
N LEU A 104 18.33 3.09 -0.35
CA LEU A 104 17.48 3.01 -1.53
C LEU A 104 18.14 3.66 -2.75
N GLN A 105 18.07 2.97 -3.89
CA GLN A 105 18.62 3.43 -5.16
C GLN A 105 17.66 3.14 -6.31
N GLN A 106 17.66 4.03 -7.29
CA GLN A 106 16.92 3.81 -8.54
C GLN A 106 17.37 2.50 -9.21
N GLY A 107 16.41 1.74 -9.75
CA GLY A 107 16.63 0.44 -10.39
C GLY A 107 16.64 -0.75 -9.42
N GLN A 108 16.57 -0.53 -8.10
CA GLN A 108 16.47 -1.63 -7.14
C GLN A 108 15.09 -2.29 -7.19
N ASN A 109 15.08 -3.62 -7.11
CA ASN A 109 13.88 -4.37 -6.75
C ASN A 109 13.60 -4.17 -5.26
N VAL A 110 12.38 -3.76 -4.96
CA VAL A 110 11.88 -3.47 -3.62
C VAL A 110 10.43 -3.94 -3.48
N THR A 111 9.94 -3.94 -2.26
CA THR A 111 8.53 -4.15 -1.96
C THR A 111 7.98 -2.93 -1.24
N ALA A 112 6.93 -2.34 -1.81
CA ALA A 112 6.11 -1.37 -1.09
C ALA A 112 5.16 -2.10 -0.14
N TYR A 113 4.98 -1.59 1.07
CA TYR A 113 4.14 -2.23 2.07
C TYR A 113 3.31 -1.22 2.87
N PHE A 114 2.12 -1.63 3.30
CA PHE A 114 1.19 -0.83 4.09
C PHE A 114 0.15 -1.72 4.79
N ASN A 115 -0.43 -1.24 5.89
CA ASN A 115 -1.45 -1.97 6.63
C ASN A 115 -2.84 -1.78 6.03
N ALA A 116 -3.77 -2.66 6.43
CA ALA A 116 -5.17 -2.60 6.04
C ALA A 116 -5.89 -1.38 6.63
#